data_AF-L8IMZ5-F1
#
_entry.id   AF-L8IMZ5-F1
#
_cell.length_a   1.000
_cell.length_b   1.000
_cell.length_c   1.000
_cell.angle_alpha   90.00
_cell.angle_beta   90.00
_cell.angle_gamma   90.00
#
_symmetry.space_group_name_H-M   'P 1'
#
loop_
_entity.id
_entity.type
_entity.pdbx_description
1 polymer ?
#
loop_
_entity_poly.entity_id
_entity_poly.type
_entity_poly.pdbx_seq_one_letter_code
_entity_poly.pdbx_strand_id
1 'polypeptide(L)'
;VFLDPFDMCGLIVAKYLSLPPVIFTRGVFCHYFEEGTQSPMALSYVPRAILAFSDAMTFEQRVWNLIRYLEERLFCRYFYKNVEEIASEILQTPVTASELFSQPSIWLLRNDFVLDYPRPVMPNMVFIGGINCQQLNQKPLSEVIHLFVHYQILQS
;
A
#
# COMPACT_ATOMS: atom_id res chain seq x y z
N VAL A 1 9.53 -5.60 14.61
CA VAL A 1 8.19 -5.09 15.02
C VAL A 1 7.22 -5.35 13.88
N PHE A 2 6.04 -5.92 14.15
CA PHE A 2 5.00 -6.14 13.12
C PHE A 2 3.99 -4.99 13.18
N LEU A 3 3.73 -4.33 12.04
CA LEU A 3 2.90 -3.12 12.01
C LEU A 3 2.21 -2.91 10.66
N ASP A 4 1.09 -2.17 10.67
CA ASP A 4 0.45 -1.65 9.47
C ASP A 4 0.93 -0.20 9.25
N PRO A 5 1.40 0.16 8.05
CA PRO A 5 2.02 1.46 7.76
C PRO A 5 1.03 2.61 7.72
N PHE A 6 -0.28 2.34 7.80
CA PHE A 6 -1.28 3.38 8.02
C PHE A 6 -1.08 4.06 9.38
N ASP A 7 -0.60 3.32 10.39
CA ASP A 7 -0.16 3.88 11.67
C ASP A 7 1.36 4.10 11.66
N MET A 8 1.75 5.36 11.47
CA MET A 8 3.15 5.77 11.41
C MET A 8 3.88 5.65 12.75
N CYS A 9 3.16 5.60 13.89
CA CYS A 9 3.78 5.45 15.20
C CYS A 9 4.62 4.16 15.28
N GLY A 10 4.15 3.08 14.64
CA GLY A 10 4.88 1.82 14.58
C GLY A 10 6.25 1.96 13.91
N LEU A 11 6.35 2.73 12.83
CA LEU A 11 7.61 2.98 12.12
C LEU A 11 8.56 3.83 12.98
N ILE A 12 8.04 4.85 13.66
CA ILE A 12 8.83 5.72 14.55
C ILE A 12 9.40 4.89 15.71
N VAL A 13 8.57 4.07 16.37
CA VAL A 13 9.00 3.20 17.48
C VAL A 13 10.01 2.15 17.02
N ALA A 14 9.79 1.54 15.84
CA ALA A 14 10.75 0.59 15.28
C ALA A 14 12.12 1.24 15.03
N LYS A 15 12.14 2.46 14.48
CA LYS A 15 13.36 3.23 14.26
C LYS A 15 14.03 3.64 15.58
N TYR A 16 13.26 4.11 16.56
CA TYR A 16 13.75 4.47 17.89
C TYR A 16 14.44 3.29 18.60
N LEU A 17 13.83 2.10 18.53
CA LEU A 17 14.35 0.88 19.13
C LEU A 17 15.38 0.14 18.25
N SER A 18 15.69 0.66 17.05
CA SER A 18 16.58 0.02 16.07
C SER A 18 16.17 -1.42 15.73
N LEU A 19 14.87 -1.68 15.63
CA LEU A 19 14.31 -3.00 15.34
C LEU A 19 13.91 -3.14 13.87
N PRO A 20 14.14 -4.31 13.23
CA PRO A 20 13.68 -4.56 11.87
C PRO A 20 12.13 -4.55 11.81
N PRO A 21 11.51 -3.62 11.05
CA PRO A 21 10.06 -3.61 10.89
C PRO A 21 9.64 -4.64 9.83
N VAL A 22 8.55 -5.35 10.13
CA VAL A 22 7.80 -6.17 9.17
C VAL A 22 6.49 -5.46 8.92
N ILE A 23 6.33 -4.93 7.71
CA ILE A 23 5.15 -4.17 7.31
C ILE A 23 4.09 -5.15 6.80
N PHE A 24 2.87 -5.01 7.29
CA PHE A 24 1.71 -5.74 6.82
C PHE A 24 0.69 -4.77 6.22
N THR A 25 0.56 -4.75 4.90
CA THR A 25 -0.27 -3.75 4.21
C THR A 25 -0.83 -4.24 2.89
N ARG A 26 -1.92 -3.62 2.40
CA ARG A 26 -2.33 -3.75 0.99
C ARG A 26 -1.56 -2.78 0.08
N GLY A 27 -1.05 -1.69 0.64
CA GLY A 27 -0.31 -0.64 -0.05
C GLY A 27 -0.11 0.55 0.89
N VAL A 28 0.85 1.41 0.58
CA VAL A 28 1.04 2.66 1.31
C VAL A 28 0.38 3.78 0.51
N PHE A 29 -0.24 4.72 1.23
CA PHE A 29 -0.81 5.89 0.58
C PHE A 29 0.31 6.73 -0.01
N CYS A 30 0.11 7.19 -1.23
CA CYS A 30 1.05 7.97 -2.02
C CYS A 30 2.24 7.23 -2.63
N HIS A 31 3.08 7.99 -3.35
CA HIS A 31 4.40 7.61 -3.87
C HIS A 31 5.37 6.97 -2.84
N TYR A 32 5.13 7.13 -1.53
CA TYR A 32 5.97 6.50 -0.50
C TYR A 32 5.97 4.97 -0.55
N PHE A 33 4.93 4.35 -1.11
CA PHE A 33 4.97 2.91 -1.35
C PHE A 33 6.08 2.52 -2.32
N GLU A 34 6.19 3.24 -3.42
CA GLU A 34 7.18 3.00 -4.48
C GLU A 34 8.59 3.29 -3.99
N GLU A 35 8.77 4.38 -3.25
CA GLU A 35 10.04 4.76 -2.66
C GLU A 35 10.48 3.78 -1.56
N GLY A 36 9.56 3.39 -0.67
CA GLY A 36 9.84 2.48 0.42
C GLY A 36 10.11 1.04 -0.04
N THR A 37 9.37 0.56 -1.04
CA THR A 37 9.59 -0.77 -1.63
C THR A 37 10.74 -0.77 -2.65
N GLN A 38 11.29 0.39 -3.02
CA GLN A 38 12.28 0.52 -4.10
C GLN A 38 11.82 -0.09 -5.43
N SER A 39 10.50 -0.11 -5.66
CA SER A 39 9.85 -0.63 -6.86
C SER A 39 9.11 0.52 -7.56
N PRO A 40 9.71 1.15 -8.58
CA PRO A 40 9.07 2.27 -9.28
C PRO A 40 7.84 1.81 -10.07
N MET A 41 6.76 2.61 -10.04
CA MET A 41 5.57 2.38 -10.88
C MET A 41 5.65 3.25 -12.13
N ALA A 42 5.62 2.63 -13.31
CA ALA A 42 5.72 3.37 -14.56
C ALA A 42 4.39 4.06 -14.91
N LEU A 43 4.38 5.39 -14.85
CA LEU A 43 3.18 6.22 -15.09
C LEU A 43 2.60 6.10 -16.51
N SER A 44 3.34 5.50 -17.45
CA SER A 44 2.89 5.29 -18.83
C SER A 44 1.87 4.16 -18.98
N TYR A 45 1.86 3.19 -18.07
CA TYR A 45 0.94 2.04 -18.10
C TYR A 45 0.37 1.65 -16.72
N VAL A 46 0.88 2.24 -15.62
CA VAL A 46 0.33 2.05 -14.28
C VAL A 46 -0.50 3.27 -13.90
N PRO A 47 -1.82 3.15 -13.80
CA PRO A 47 -2.69 4.26 -13.42
C PRO A 47 -2.65 4.55 -11.92
N ARG A 48 -2.75 5.83 -11.54
CA ARG A 48 -2.93 6.24 -10.13
C ARG A 48 -4.31 5.81 -9.65
N ALA A 49 -4.37 5.23 -8.44
CA ALA A 49 -5.57 4.56 -7.90
C ALA A 49 -6.85 5.42 -7.93
N ILE A 50 -6.75 6.75 -7.73
CA ILE A 50 -7.91 7.66 -7.66
C ILE A 50 -8.54 7.92 -9.06
N LEU A 51 -7.80 7.70 -10.16
CA LEU A 51 -8.29 7.99 -11.51
C LEU A 51 -9.17 6.86 -12.10
N ALA A 52 -9.14 5.67 -11.51
CA ALA A 52 -9.88 4.50 -11.99
C ALA A 52 -9.67 4.17 -13.49
N PHE A 53 -8.49 4.51 -14.03
CA PHE A 53 -8.08 4.10 -15.38
C PHE A 53 -7.63 2.63 -15.38
N SER A 54 -7.64 2.00 -16.55
CA SER A 54 -7.03 0.68 -16.80
C SER A 54 -5.55 0.84 -17.21
N ASP A 55 -4.83 -0.27 -17.26
CA ASP A 55 -3.49 -0.39 -17.85
C ASP A 55 -3.41 0.04 -19.32
N ALA A 56 -4.51 -0.06 -20.07
CA ALA A 56 -4.61 0.39 -21.46
C ALA A 56 -5.01 1.89 -21.54
N MET A 57 -4.09 2.79 -21.16
CA MET A 57 -4.33 4.24 -21.20
C MET A 57 -4.07 4.88 -22.57
N THR A 58 -4.98 5.77 -23.00
CA THR A 58 -4.76 6.69 -24.13
C THR A 58 -3.70 7.74 -23.79
N PHE A 59 -3.20 8.46 -24.79
CA PHE A 59 -2.23 9.55 -24.57
C PHE A 59 -2.74 10.60 -23.58
N GLU A 60 -4.00 11.04 -23.73
CA GLU A 60 -4.62 12.01 -22.83
C GLU A 60 -4.71 11.48 -21.39
N GLN A 61 -5.13 10.22 -21.22
CA GLN A 61 -5.18 9.58 -19.91
C GLN A 61 -3.79 9.48 -19.26
N ARG A 62 -2.73 9.23 -20.03
CA ARG A 62 -1.35 9.24 -19.52
C ARG A 62 -0.92 10.63 -19.05
N VAL A 63 -1.33 11.69 -19.74
CA VAL A 63 -1.06 13.08 -19.31
C VAL A 63 -1.78 13.38 -18.00
N TRP A 64 -3.05 13.03 -17.88
CA TRP A 64 -3.80 13.17 -16.62
C TRP A 64 -3.23 12.31 -15.49
N ASN A 65 -2.74 11.11 -15.80
CA ASN A 65 -2.07 10.23 -14.85
C ASN A 65 -0.80 10.87 -14.28
N LEU A 66 0.00 11.52 -15.13
CA LEU A 66 1.18 12.27 -14.73
C LEU A 66 0.81 13.50 -13.88
N ILE A 67 -0.20 14.27 -14.28
CA ILE A 67 -0.68 15.42 -13.51
C ILE A 67 -1.11 14.97 -12.11
N ARG A 68 -1.91 13.90 -12.02
CA ARG A 68 -2.34 13.34 -10.73
C ARG A 68 -1.17 12.87 -9.87
N TYR A 69 -0.16 12.25 -10.47
CA TYR A 69 1.05 11.85 -9.75
C TYR A 69 1.77 13.05 -9.11
N LEU A 70 1.88 14.17 -9.84
CA LEU A 70 2.48 15.39 -9.32
C LEU A 70 1.64 16.05 -8.22
N GLU A 71 0.32 16.11 -8.41
CA GLU A 71 -0.64 16.60 -7.39
C GLU A 71 -0.51 15.79 -6.10
N GLU A 72 -0.46 14.46 -6.23
CA GLU A 72 -0.32 13.54 -5.12
C GLU A 72 0.97 13.79 -4.35
N ARG A 73 2.12 13.99 -5.03
CA ARG A 73 3.39 14.32 -4.34
C ARG A 73 3.29 15.57 -3.47
N LEU A 74 2.62 16.61 -3.96
CA LEU A 74 2.41 17.85 -3.20
C LEU A 74 1.48 17.62 -2.00
N PHE A 75 0.36 16.92 -2.23
CA PHE A 75 -0.61 16.58 -1.19
C PHE A 75 0.02 15.76 -0.07
N CYS A 76 0.81 14.74 -0.42
CA CYS A 76 1.39 13.82 0.54
C CYS A 76 2.47 14.48 1.39
N ARG A 77 3.27 15.39 0.81
CA ARG A 77 4.20 16.19 1.61
C ARG A 77 3.47 16.99 2.69
N TYR A 78 2.29 17.54 2.40
CA TYR A 78 1.48 18.24 3.39
C TYR A 78 0.88 17.26 4.42
N PHE A 79 0.36 16.12 3.96
CA PHE A 79 -0.28 15.11 4.81
C PHE A 79 0.66 14.51 5.86
N TYR A 80 1.91 14.20 5.48
CA TYR A 80 2.89 13.58 6.39
C TYR A 80 3.72 14.59 7.19
N LYS A 81 3.58 15.90 6.94
CA LYS A 81 4.38 16.94 7.62
C LYS A 81 4.33 16.83 9.14
N ASN A 82 3.14 16.69 9.73
CA ASN A 82 2.98 16.57 11.18
C ASN A 82 3.67 15.31 11.73
N VAL A 83 3.63 14.21 10.97
CA VAL A 83 4.29 12.96 11.35
C VAL A 83 5.80 13.13 11.30
N GLU A 84 6.34 13.79 10.27
CA GLU A 84 7.78 14.08 10.15
C GLU A 84 8.27 14.97 11.30
N GLU A 85 7.51 15.99 11.69
CA GLU A 85 7.83 16.87 12.81
C GLU A 85 7.87 16.10 14.14
N ILE A 86 6.84 15.31 14.44
CA ILE A 86 6.77 14.48 15.66
C ILE A 86 7.88 13.41 15.67
N ALA A 87 8.11 12.74 14.55
CA ALA A 87 9.16 11.75 14.42
C ALA A 87 10.53 12.36 14.67
N SER A 88 10.77 13.56 14.13
CA SER A 88 12.04 14.26 14.30
C SER A 88 12.29 14.69 15.74
N GLU A 89 11.24 15.10 16.46
CA GLU A 89 11.30 15.44 17.88
C GLU A 89 11.61 14.20 18.74
N ILE A 90 10.92 13.09 18.52
CA ILE A 90 11.12 11.85 19.29
C ILE A 90 12.50 11.25 19.02
N LEU A 91 12.93 11.21 17.76
CA LEU A 91 14.20 10.62 17.34
C LEU A 91 15.38 11.58 17.51
N GLN A 92 15.13 12.83 17.94
CA GLN A 92 16.13 13.88 18.13
C GLN A 92 17.02 14.10 16.89
N THR A 93 16.48 13.81 15.70
CA THR A 93 17.17 13.87 14.40
C THR A 93 16.16 14.19 13.30
N PRO A 94 16.51 14.95 12.25
CA PRO A 94 15.59 15.23 11.16
C PRO A 94 15.28 13.92 10.42
N VAL A 95 13.98 13.57 10.34
CA VAL A 95 13.52 12.35 9.68
C VAL A 95 12.40 12.68 8.70
N THR A 96 12.48 12.09 7.50
CA THR A 96 11.46 12.21 6.47
C THR A 96 10.56 10.97 6.42
N ALA A 97 9.35 11.11 5.88
CA ALA A 97 8.45 9.98 5.68
C ALA A 97 9.08 8.94 4.73
N SER A 98 9.79 9.38 3.69
CA SER A 98 10.52 8.49 2.76
C SER A 98 11.58 7.64 3.49
N GLU A 99 12.28 8.21 4.47
CA GLU A 99 13.19 7.46 5.34
C GLU A 99 12.48 6.45 6.24
N LEU A 100 11.31 6.79 6.79
CA LEU A 100 10.53 5.84 7.61
C LEU A 100 10.05 4.66 6.78
N PHE A 101 9.61 4.89 5.54
CA PHE A 101 9.13 3.85 4.65
C PHE A 101 10.24 3.03 3.98
N SER A 102 11.49 3.49 3.93
CA SER A 102 12.59 2.77 3.27
C SER A 102 13.34 1.76 4.18
N GLN A 103 13.09 1.79 5.49
CA GLN A 103 13.70 0.91 6.48
C GLN A 103 13.03 -0.47 6.78
N PRO A 104 11.89 -0.89 6.18
CA PRO A 104 11.32 -2.21 6.42
C PRO A 104 12.20 -3.35 5.93
N SER A 105 12.30 -4.40 6.74
CA SER A 105 13.01 -5.63 6.35
C SER A 105 12.17 -6.53 5.45
N ILE A 106 10.85 -6.56 5.68
CA ILE A 106 9.90 -7.35 4.89
C ILE A 106 8.61 -6.56 4.69
N TRP A 107 8.09 -6.58 3.46
CA TRP A 107 6.78 -6.11 3.07
C TRP A 107 5.85 -7.29 2.83
N LEU A 108 4.98 -7.56 3.79
CA LEU A 108 3.89 -8.52 3.67
C LEU A 108 2.69 -7.85 3.01
N LEU A 109 2.50 -8.14 1.73
CA LEU A 109 1.49 -7.49 0.90
C LEU A 109 0.19 -8.30 0.88
N ARG A 110 -0.91 -7.71 1.34
CA ARG A 110 -2.26 -8.29 1.39
C ARG A 110 -2.98 -8.26 0.02
N ASN A 111 -2.26 -8.51 -1.04
CA ASN A 111 -2.75 -8.61 -2.40
C ASN A 111 -2.02 -9.73 -3.13
N ASP A 112 -2.48 -10.05 -4.32
CA ASP A 112 -1.83 -10.98 -5.22
C ASP A 112 -1.29 -10.20 -6.42
N PHE A 113 -0.10 -10.57 -6.89
CA PHE A 113 0.52 -9.93 -8.04
C PHE A 113 -0.31 -10.06 -9.33
N VAL A 114 -1.20 -11.06 -9.41
CA VAL A 114 -2.12 -11.26 -10.55
C VAL A 114 -3.22 -10.19 -10.60
N LEU A 115 -3.58 -9.61 -9.46
CA LEU A 115 -4.66 -8.61 -9.36
C LEU A 115 -4.16 -7.16 -9.36
N ASP A 116 -2.84 -6.97 -9.43
CA ASP A 116 -2.21 -5.67 -9.43
C ASP A 116 -1.55 -5.36 -10.77
N TYR A 117 -1.34 -4.07 -11.02
CA TYR A 117 -0.62 -3.62 -12.20
C TYR A 117 0.83 -4.12 -12.19
N PRO A 118 1.40 -4.41 -13.39
CA PRO A 118 2.75 -4.94 -13.49
C PRO A 118 3.76 -3.92 -12.93
N ARG A 119 4.57 -4.36 -11.99
CA ARG A 119 5.68 -3.60 -11.41
C ARG A 119 6.77 -4.55 -10.92
N PRO A 120 8.02 -4.08 -10.76
CA PRO A 120 9.08 -4.88 -10.17
C PRO A 120 8.69 -5.41 -8.77
N VAL A 121 9.04 -6.66 -8.47
CA VAL A 121 8.88 -7.23 -7.13
C VAL A 121 10.27 -7.35 -6.52
N MET A 122 10.48 -6.68 -5.39
CA MET A 122 11.75 -6.74 -4.68
C MET A 122 11.81 -7.98 -3.77
N PRO A 123 13.02 -8.52 -3.47
CA PRO A 123 13.16 -9.74 -2.67
C PRO A 123 12.58 -9.65 -1.25
N ASN A 124 12.45 -8.43 -0.71
CA ASN A 124 11.82 -8.17 0.59
C ASN A 124 10.29 -8.05 0.52
N MET A 125 9.67 -8.19 -0.65
CA MET A 125 8.22 -8.16 -0.84
C MET A 125 7.66 -9.57 -0.93
N VAL A 126 6.75 -9.91 -0.03
CA VAL A 126 6.08 -11.22 0.02
C VAL A 126 4.57 -11.00 -0.08
N PHE A 127 3.98 -11.51 -1.15
CA PHE A 127 2.53 -11.49 -1.34
C PHE A 127 1.90 -12.59 -0.49
N ILE A 128 0.97 -12.18 0.37
CA ILE A 128 0.23 -13.03 1.29
C ILE A 128 -1.28 -12.88 1.06
N GLY A 129 -1.68 -12.63 -0.19
CA GLY A 129 -3.09 -12.62 -0.58
C GLY A 129 -3.83 -13.87 -0.11
N GLY A 130 -5.12 -13.74 0.19
CA GLY A 130 -5.97 -14.90 0.51
C GLY A 130 -5.86 -15.45 1.94
N ILE A 131 -5.21 -14.75 2.89
CA ILE A 131 -5.20 -15.12 4.33
C ILE A 131 -6.57 -14.92 5.03
N ASN A 132 -7.68 -15.00 4.30
CA ASN A 132 -9.02 -14.91 4.88
C ASN A 132 -9.23 -16.08 5.85
N CYS A 133 -9.65 -15.70 7.06
CA CYS A 133 -9.81 -16.46 8.29
C CYS A 133 -9.90 -17.99 8.17
N GLN A 134 -9.05 -18.68 8.93
CA GLN A 134 -9.34 -20.04 9.36
C GLN A 134 -10.67 -20.04 10.14
N GLN A 135 -11.49 -21.05 9.87
CA GLN A 135 -12.90 -21.20 10.25
C GLN A 135 -13.11 -21.37 11.76
N LEU A 136 -12.76 -20.38 12.58
CA LEU A 136 -13.19 -20.34 13.98
C LEU A 136 -14.58 -19.68 14.04
N ASN A 137 -15.60 -20.53 14.14
CA ASN A 137 -16.98 -20.18 14.51
C ASN A 137 -17.78 -19.37 13.48
N GLN A 138 -17.86 -19.84 12.24
CA GLN A 138 -18.88 -19.35 11.31
C GLN A 138 -20.27 -19.74 11.84
N LYS A 139 -21.07 -18.76 12.28
CA LYS A 139 -22.52 -18.88 12.08
C LYS A 139 -22.74 -19.16 10.59
N PRO A 140 -23.55 -20.16 10.22
CA PRO A 140 -23.79 -20.42 8.81
C PRO A 140 -24.26 -19.14 8.14
N LEU A 141 -23.64 -18.82 7.00
CA LEU A 141 -24.08 -17.73 6.14
C LEU A 141 -25.57 -17.98 5.85
N SER A 142 -26.43 -16.98 6.02
CA SER A 142 -27.87 -17.21 5.80
C SER A 142 -28.10 -17.70 4.37
N GLU A 143 -29.05 -18.63 4.18
CA GLU A 143 -29.31 -19.28 2.88
C GLU A 143 -29.54 -18.26 1.75
N VAL A 144 -30.08 -17.09 2.09
CA VAL A 144 -30.30 -15.96 1.16
C VAL A 144 -28.99 -15.42 0.59
N ILE A 145 -27.96 -15.25 1.42
CA ILE A 145 -26.65 -14.74 0.97
C ILE A 145 -25.95 -15.83 0.14
N HIS A 146 -26.10 -17.10 0.51
CA HIS A 146 -25.54 -18.22 -0.25
C HIS A 146 -26.14 -18.31 -1.65
N LEU A 147 -27.46 -18.20 -1.78
CA LEU A 147 -28.16 -18.18 -3.08
C LEU A 147 -27.75 -16.97 -3.93
N PHE A 148 -27.58 -15.79 -3.32
CA PHE A 148 -27.18 -14.59 -4.04
C PHE A 148 -25.77 -14.71 -4.61
N VAL A 149 -24.80 -15.18 -3.81
CA VAL A 149 -23.43 -15.42 -4.26
C VAL A 149 -23.40 -16.46 -5.39
N HIS A 150 -24.15 -17.56 -5.26
CA HIS A 150 -24.18 -18.61 -6.27
C HIS A 150 -24.82 -18.14 -7.58
N TYR A 151 -25.86 -17.31 -7.51
CA TYR A 151 -26.51 -16.74 -8.69
C TYR A 151 -25.60 -15.76 -9.43
N GLN A 152 -24.84 -14.93 -8.70
CA GLN A 152 -23.92 -13.96 -9.30
C GLN A 152 -22.71 -14.62 -9.98
N ILE A 153 -22.18 -15.71 -9.40
CA ILE A 153 -21.09 -16.50 -10.00
C ILE A 153 -21.53 -17.22 -11.28
N LEU A 154 -22.78 -17.67 -11.36
CA LEU A 154 -23.32 -18.32 -12.56
C LEU A 154 -23.63 -17.34 -13.70
N GLN A 155 -23.61 -16.03 -13.43
CA GLN A 155 -23.90 -14.98 -14.43
C GLN A 155 -22.65 -14.25 -14.94
N SER A 156 -21.45 -14.58 -14.44
CA SER A 156 -20.14 -14.12 -14.94
C SER A 156 -19.48 -15.19 -15.78
#